data_AF-A0A7S2YD91-F1
#
_entry.id   AF-A0A7S2YD91-F1
#
_cell.length_a   1.000
_cell.length_b   1.000
_cell.length_c   1.000
_cell.angle_alpha   90.00
_cell.angle_beta   90.00
_cell.angle_gamma   90.00
#
_symmetry.space_group_name_H-M   'P 1'
#
loop_
_entity.id
_entity.type
_entity.pdbx_description
1 polymer ?
#
loop_
_entity_poly.entity_id
_entity_poly.type
_entity_poly.pdbx_seq_one_letter_code
_entity_poly.pdbx_strand_id
1 'polypeptide(L)'
;MTTPAYLDNILLEQQLQAMAQHQLLPALSSAPPPSSSSSNEMNLEHLRERARKHVEDAIRLIPLERKSAYLEAKRRAPGLVKTETDPLRFVRLCDYNAWAAAERLCKYWKERRVLFGDDRAFLPLILTGEGAMNDNDILTLQAGFLALLPRSKSGLQVVFTDRRQALSISCTKTRLRCCFYIVNILAEDDRAQTDG
;
A
#
# COMPACT_ATOMS: atom_id res chain seq x y z
N MET A 1 -5.50 28.82 -30.39
CA MET A 1 -4.51 28.72 -29.30
C MET A 1 -4.55 27.30 -28.77
N THR A 2 -3.74 26.44 -29.37
CA THR A 2 -3.62 25.01 -29.07
C THR A 2 -2.63 24.84 -27.92
N THR A 3 -3.08 24.30 -26.80
CA THR A 3 -2.20 23.83 -25.72
C THR A 3 -1.32 22.70 -26.27
N PRO A 4 0.00 22.69 -25.99
CA PRO A 4 0.88 21.68 -26.58
C PRO A 4 0.72 20.39 -25.78
N ALA A 5 -0.10 19.47 -26.30
CA ALA A 5 -0.28 18.08 -25.82
C ALA A 5 1.04 17.31 -25.62
N TYR A 6 2.16 17.88 -26.08
CA TYR A 6 3.51 17.37 -25.91
C TYR A 6 4.02 17.41 -24.46
N LEU A 7 3.64 18.43 -23.66
CA LEU A 7 4.10 18.53 -22.26
C LEU A 7 3.33 17.57 -21.33
N ASP A 8 2.06 17.34 -21.60
CA ASP A 8 1.24 16.39 -20.84
C ASP A 8 1.70 14.95 -21.07
N ASN A 9 2.16 14.62 -22.29
CA ASN A 9 2.72 13.31 -22.61
C ASN A 9 4.07 13.05 -21.92
N ILE A 10 4.96 14.04 -21.82
CA ILE A 10 6.25 13.89 -21.12
C ILE A 10 6.02 13.67 -19.62
N LEU A 11 5.08 14.40 -19.01
CA LEU A 11 4.77 14.24 -17.60
C LEU A 11 4.13 12.86 -17.33
N LEU A 12 3.25 12.40 -18.23
CA LEU A 12 2.65 11.08 -18.14
C LEU A 12 3.68 9.96 -18.31
N GLU A 13 4.60 10.07 -19.27
CA GLU A 13 5.70 9.10 -19.44
C GLU A 13 6.64 9.07 -18.23
N GLN A 14 6.99 10.23 -17.67
CA GLN A 14 7.79 10.31 -16.45
C GLN A 14 7.07 9.72 -15.23
N GLN A 15 5.76 9.91 -15.12
CA GLN A 15 4.93 9.29 -14.08
C GLN A 15 4.86 7.77 -14.25
N LEU A 16 4.63 7.29 -15.47
CA LEU A 16 4.62 5.84 -15.77
C LEU A 16 5.99 5.21 -15.49
N GLN A 17 7.09 5.89 -15.81
CA GLN A 17 8.45 5.44 -15.49
C GLN A 17 8.71 5.42 -13.97
N ALA A 18 8.29 6.45 -13.23
CA ALA A 18 8.44 6.47 -11.77
C ALA A 18 7.61 5.35 -11.11
N MET A 19 6.41 5.08 -11.62
CA MET A 19 5.55 3.99 -11.13
C MET A 19 6.10 2.62 -11.51
N ALA A 20 6.71 2.45 -12.69
CA ALA A 20 7.37 1.22 -13.11
C ALA A 20 8.68 0.96 -12.34
N GLN A 21 9.44 2.00 -12.00
CA GLN A 21 10.67 1.88 -11.19
C GLN A 21 10.37 1.39 -9.77
N HIS A 22 9.22 1.75 -9.19
CA HIS A 22 8.76 1.19 -7.91
C HIS A 22 8.34 -0.28 -8.00
N GLN A 23 8.01 -0.81 -9.19
CA GLN A 23 7.64 -2.22 -9.39
C GLN A 23 8.84 -3.14 -9.62
N LEU A 24 10.05 -2.61 -9.88
CA LEU A 24 11.21 -3.37 -10.39
C LEU A 24 12.45 -3.38 -9.48
N LEU A 25 12.32 -3.15 -8.17
CA LEU A 25 13.46 -3.32 -7.24
C LEU A 25 13.45 -4.70 -6.55
N PRO A 26 14.18 -5.72 -7.06
CA PRO A 26 14.81 -6.68 -6.18
C PRO A 26 15.98 -5.99 -5.46
N ALA A 27 16.00 -6.10 -4.14
CA ALA A 27 17.07 -5.57 -3.29
C ALA A 27 18.44 -6.12 -3.71
N LEU A 28 19.23 -5.30 -4.39
CA LEU A 28 20.66 -5.52 -4.60
C LEU A 28 21.44 -4.57 -3.69
N SER A 29 21.80 -5.07 -2.51
CA SER A 29 22.99 -4.61 -1.80
C SER A 29 23.48 -5.72 -0.88
N SER A 30 24.45 -6.48 -1.37
CA SER A 30 25.21 -7.47 -0.59
C SER A 30 26.60 -6.91 -0.27
N ALA A 31 26.79 -6.52 0.99
CA ALA A 31 28.10 -6.50 1.62
C ALA A 31 27.98 -7.28 2.94
N PRO A 32 28.86 -8.26 3.23
CA PRO A 32 28.72 -9.07 4.43
C PRO A 32 29.15 -8.26 5.66
N PRO A 33 28.38 -8.27 6.76
CA PRO A 33 28.80 -7.63 8.00
C PRO A 33 29.81 -8.51 8.77
N PRO A 34 30.65 -7.91 9.63
CA PRO A 34 31.62 -8.62 10.44
C PRO A 34 30.96 -9.55 11.46
N SER A 35 31.63 -10.66 11.74
CA SER A 35 31.21 -11.92 12.37
C SER A 35 30.74 -11.89 13.83
N SER A 36 30.17 -10.77 14.31
CA SER A 36 29.58 -10.63 15.66
C SER A 36 28.04 -10.52 15.67
N SER A 37 27.40 -10.59 14.50
CA SER A 37 25.98 -10.26 14.28
C SER A 37 24.95 -11.33 14.64
N SER A 38 25.34 -12.59 14.83
CA SER A 38 24.38 -13.71 14.91
C SER A 38 23.45 -13.65 16.14
N SER A 39 23.95 -13.24 17.30
CA SER A 39 23.15 -13.20 18.54
C SER A 39 22.15 -12.03 18.60
N ASN A 40 22.50 -10.88 18.01
CA ASN A 40 21.61 -9.71 17.97
C ASN A 40 20.50 -9.86 16.93
N GLU A 41 20.81 -10.45 15.76
CA GLU A 41 19.81 -10.74 14.73
C GLU A 41 18.79 -11.78 15.21
N MET A 42 19.26 -12.82 15.91
CA MET A 42 18.39 -13.85 16.48
C MET A 42 17.42 -13.26 17.53
N ASN A 43 17.90 -12.35 18.39
CA ASN A 43 17.06 -11.67 19.38
C ASN A 43 16.00 -10.77 18.72
N LEU A 44 16.38 -10.04 17.66
CA LEU A 44 15.45 -9.18 16.93
C LEU A 44 14.36 -9.98 16.22
N GLU A 45 14.70 -11.12 15.62
CA GLU A 45 13.71 -11.96 14.95
C GLU A 45 12.75 -12.62 15.94
N HIS A 46 13.23 -13.03 17.12
CA HIS A 46 12.35 -13.49 18.20
C HIS A 46 11.37 -12.40 18.67
N LEU A 47 11.82 -11.14 18.75
CA LEU A 47 10.96 -10.02 19.12
C LEU A 47 9.87 -9.76 18.05
N ARG A 48 10.26 -9.79 16.77
CA ARG A 48 9.34 -9.66 15.63
C ARG A 48 8.29 -10.77 15.64
N GLU A 49 8.70 -12.01 15.85
CA GLU A 49 7.79 -13.13 15.88
C GLU A 49 6.80 -13.04 17.05
N ARG A 50 7.27 -12.62 18.23
CA ARG A 50 6.39 -12.33 19.36
C ARG A 50 5.37 -11.23 19.04
N ALA A 51 5.79 -10.16 18.37
CA ALA A 51 4.89 -9.08 17.96
C ALA A 51 3.82 -9.56 16.97
N ARG A 52 4.20 -10.35 15.96
CA ARG A 52 3.24 -10.98 15.01
C ARG A 52 2.23 -11.85 15.75
N LYS A 53 2.71 -12.68 16.69
CA LYS A 53 1.85 -13.55 17.51
C LYS A 53 0.84 -12.75 18.33
N HIS A 54 1.27 -11.67 18.98
CA HIS A 54 0.35 -10.83 19.76
C HIS A 54 -0.75 -10.19 18.89
N VAL A 55 -0.42 -9.78 17.66
CA VAL A 55 -1.43 -9.28 16.71
C VAL A 55 -2.42 -10.38 16.35
N GLU A 56 -1.95 -11.58 16.02
CA GLU A 56 -2.83 -12.71 15.69
C GLU A 56 -3.74 -13.10 16.87
N ASP A 57 -3.21 -13.11 18.09
CA ASP A 57 -3.99 -13.37 19.31
C ASP A 57 -5.05 -12.28 19.53
N ALA A 58 -4.72 -11.00 19.31
CA ALA A 58 -5.71 -9.92 19.35
C ALA A 58 -6.80 -10.08 18.28
N ILE A 59 -6.45 -10.48 17.05
CA ILE A 59 -7.43 -10.73 15.98
C ILE A 59 -8.40 -11.86 16.35
N ARG A 60 -7.96 -12.88 17.09
CA ARG A 60 -8.86 -13.95 17.57
C ARG A 60 -9.96 -13.42 18.48
N LEU A 61 -9.70 -12.35 19.22
CA LEU A 61 -10.66 -11.71 20.12
C LEU A 61 -11.57 -10.67 19.45
N ILE A 62 -11.20 -10.16 18.27
CA ILE A 62 -12.03 -9.23 17.50
C ILE A 62 -13.33 -9.95 17.03
N PRO A 63 -14.52 -9.30 17.10
CA PRO A 63 -15.78 -9.86 16.58
C PRO A 63 -15.69 -10.29 15.11
N LEU A 64 -16.40 -11.35 14.74
CA LEU A 64 -16.31 -11.95 13.40
C LEU A 64 -16.63 -10.94 12.29
N GLU A 65 -17.63 -10.08 12.50
CA GLU A 65 -18.08 -9.07 11.55
C GLU A 65 -17.00 -8.04 11.22
N ARG A 66 -16.07 -7.82 12.16
CA ARG A 66 -14.96 -6.88 12.00
C ARG A 66 -13.74 -7.52 11.34
N LYS A 67 -13.54 -8.83 11.46
CA LYS A 67 -12.36 -9.55 10.94
C LYS A 67 -12.64 -10.49 9.76
N SER A 68 -13.90 -10.69 9.38
CA SER A 68 -14.30 -11.65 8.33
C SER A 68 -13.57 -11.42 7.00
N ALA A 69 -13.44 -10.17 6.56
CA ALA A 69 -12.71 -9.83 5.33
C ALA A 69 -11.21 -10.18 5.41
N TYR A 70 -10.58 -9.98 6.57
CA TYR A 70 -9.20 -10.39 6.79
C TYR A 70 -9.03 -11.91 6.79
N LEU A 71 -9.93 -12.64 7.46
CA LEU A 71 -9.91 -14.10 7.47
C LEU A 71 -10.12 -14.68 6.06
N GLU A 72 -11.01 -14.07 5.28
CA GLU A 72 -11.20 -14.45 3.88
C GLU A 72 -9.95 -14.15 3.03
N ALA A 73 -9.29 -13.01 3.25
CA ALA A 73 -8.03 -12.69 2.59
C ALA A 73 -6.94 -13.72 2.89
N LYS A 74 -6.77 -14.12 4.17
CA LYS A 74 -5.84 -15.19 4.57
C LYS A 74 -6.13 -16.50 3.83
N ARG A 75 -7.42 -16.81 3.60
CA ARG A 75 -7.84 -18.03 2.92
C ARG A 75 -7.65 -17.97 1.40
N ARG A 76 -8.05 -16.87 0.76
CA ARG A 76 -8.06 -16.73 -0.71
C ARG A 76 -6.72 -16.30 -1.28
N ALA A 77 -6.00 -15.43 -0.57
CA ALA A 77 -4.78 -14.79 -1.06
C ALA A 77 -3.73 -14.67 0.07
N PRO A 78 -3.26 -15.79 0.65
CA PRO A 78 -2.29 -15.76 1.75
C PRO A 78 -0.97 -15.06 1.37
N GLY A 79 -0.53 -15.21 0.12
CA GLY A 79 0.63 -14.49 -0.41
C GLY A 79 0.45 -12.98 -0.38
N LEU A 80 -0.74 -12.50 -0.76
CA LEU A 80 -1.07 -11.07 -0.76
C LEU A 80 -1.14 -10.50 0.66
N VAL A 81 -1.72 -11.25 1.61
CA VAL A 81 -1.73 -10.87 3.02
C VAL A 81 -0.30 -10.72 3.57
N LYS A 82 0.61 -11.61 3.17
CA LYS A 82 2.02 -11.57 3.59
C LYS A 82 2.76 -10.35 3.02
N THR A 83 2.51 -9.97 1.77
CA THR A 83 3.26 -8.91 1.09
C THR A 83 2.68 -7.51 1.34
N GLU A 84 1.36 -7.35 1.27
CA GLU A 84 0.71 -6.05 1.45
C GLU A 84 0.50 -5.73 2.92
N THR A 85 0.19 -6.73 3.75
CA THR A 85 -0.27 -6.52 5.13
C THR A 85 0.51 -7.31 6.17
N ASP A 86 1.85 -7.27 6.12
CA ASP A 86 2.69 -7.81 7.21
C ASP A 86 2.28 -7.15 8.54
N PRO A 87 1.86 -7.94 9.57
CA PRO A 87 1.50 -7.42 10.88
C PRO A 87 2.51 -6.45 11.48
N LEU A 88 3.81 -6.63 11.21
CA LEU A 88 4.84 -5.73 11.74
C LEU A 88 4.69 -4.28 11.26
N ARG A 89 4.21 -4.05 10.03
CA ARG A 89 3.94 -2.68 9.53
C ARG A 89 2.87 -2.00 10.37
N PHE A 90 1.82 -2.73 10.73
CA PHE A 90 0.73 -2.22 11.56
C PHE A 90 1.16 -2.03 13.02
N VAL A 91 2.02 -2.90 13.55
CA VAL A 91 2.61 -2.76 14.89
C VAL A 91 3.44 -1.48 14.97
N ARG A 92 4.31 -1.22 13.98
CA ARG A 92 5.09 0.04 13.90
C ARG A 92 4.17 1.26 13.84
N LEU A 93 3.16 1.23 12.98
CA LEU A 93 2.17 2.32 12.84
C LEU A 93 1.35 2.58 14.11
N CYS A 94 1.23 1.59 15.00
CA CYS A 94 0.41 1.67 16.21
C CYS A 94 1.25 1.73 17.49
N ASP A 95 2.46 2.27 17.44
CA ASP A 95 3.36 2.41 18.60
C ASP A 95 3.51 1.11 19.40
N TYR A 96 3.63 -0.01 18.67
CA TYR A 96 3.74 -1.36 19.20
C TYR A 96 2.53 -1.88 20.00
N ASN A 97 1.37 -1.24 19.87
CA ASN A 97 0.11 -1.73 20.41
C ASN A 97 -0.50 -2.82 19.51
N ALA A 98 -0.44 -4.08 19.96
CA ALA A 98 -0.94 -5.23 19.20
C ALA A 98 -2.46 -5.20 18.94
N TRP A 99 -3.26 -4.66 19.86
CA TRP A 99 -4.72 -4.56 19.69
C TRP A 99 -5.07 -3.54 18.61
N ALA A 100 -4.49 -2.35 18.68
CA ALA A 100 -4.68 -1.31 17.66
C ALA A 100 -4.20 -1.78 16.28
N ALA A 101 -3.05 -2.47 16.22
CA ALA A 101 -2.55 -3.06 14.98
C ALA A 101 -3.52 -4.10 14.39
N ALA A 102 -4.04 -5.00 15.23
CA ALA A 102 -5.04 -5.99 14.84
C ALA A 102 -6.33 -5.34 14.29
N GLU A 103 -6.85 -4.31 14.96
CA GLU A 103 -8.03 -3.59 14.51
C GLU A 103 -7.81 -2.88 13.16
N ARG A 104 -6.65 -2.23 12.98
CA ARG A 104 -6.30 -1.56 11.72
C ARG A 104 -6.10 -2.55 10.59
N LEU A 105 -5.48 -3.70 10.85
CA LEU A 105 -5.30 -4.77 9.86
C LEU A 105 -6.66 -5.31 9.38
N CYS A 106 -7.56 -5.59 10.33
CA CYS A 106 -8.91 -6.03 10.01
C CYS A 106 -9.71 -4.96 9.26
N LYS A 107 -9.56 -3.69 9.67
CA LYS A 107 -10.18 -2.54 8.97
C LYS A 107 -9.66 -2.39 7.55
N TYR A 108 -8.36 -2.52 7.30
CA TYR A 108 -7.77 -2.44 5.97
C TYR A 108 -8.49 -3.39 4.99
N TRP A 109 -8.60 -4.67 5.35
CA TRP A 109 -9.25 -5.67 4.49
C TRP A 109 -10.74 -5.45 4.35
N LYS A 110 -11.41 -4.96 5.40
CA LYS A 110 -12.82 -4.56 5.33
C LYS A 110 -13.03 -3.42 4.33
N GLU A 111 -12.26 -2.34 4.44
CA GLU A 111 -12.37 -1.18 3.53
C GLU A 111 -11.99 -1.57 2.09
N ARG A 112 -10.96 -2.39 1.92
CA ARG A 112 -10.59 -2.94 0.60
C ARG A 112 -11.76 -3.72 -0.02
N ARG A 113 -12.41 -4.60 0.74
CA ARG A 113 -13.60 -5.31 0.28
C ARG A 113 -14.75 -4.37 -0.09
N VAL A 114 -15.00 -3.32 0.69
CA VAL A 114 -16.03 -2.32 0.38
C VAL A 114 -15.75 -1.57 -0.93
N LEU A 115 -14.48 -1.22 -1.18
CA LEU A 115 -14.09 -0.43 -2.35
C LEU A 115 -14.03 -1.25 -3.65
N PHE A 116 -13.51 -2.46 -3.58
CA PHE A 116 -13.21 -3.31 -4.73
C PHE A 116 -14.25 -4.42 -4.98
N GLY A 117 -15.11 -4.71 -4.00
CA GLY A 117 -16.08 -5.79 -4.07
C GLY A 117 -15.47 -7.18 -3.90
N ASP A 118 -16.33 -8.20 -3.82
CA ASP A 118 -15.95 -9.56 -3.45
C ASP A 118 -15.06 -10.27 -4.49
N ASP A 119 -15.18 -9.85 -5.75
CA ASP A 119 -14.44 -10.43 -6.86
C ASP A 119 -12.99 -9.92 -6.93
N ARG A 120 -12.78 -8.63 -6.63
CA ARG A 120 -11.50 -7.94 -6.89
C ARG A 120 -10.73 -7.54 -5.65
N ALA A 121 -11.35 -7.51 -4.47
CA ALA A 121 -10.67 -7.11 -3.23
C ALA A 121 -9.49 -7.99 -2.85
N PHE A 122 -9.45 -9.23 -3.31
CA PHE A 122 -8.39 -10.20 -3.02
C PHE A 122 -7.40 -10.39 -4.17
N LEU A 123 -7.42 -9.47 -5.15
CA LEU A 123 -6.43 -9.40 -6.23
C LEU A 123 -5.34 -8.38 -5.89
N PRO A 124 -4.14 -8.49 -6.48
CA PRO A 124 -3.06 -7.51 -6.31
C PRO A 124 -3.47 -6.10 -6.77
N LEU A 125 -2.98 -5.08 -6.06
CA LEU A 125 -3.10 -3.67 -6.48
C LEU A 125 -2.09 -3.34 -7.58
N ILE A 126 -2.38 -3.75 -8.81
CA ILE A 126 -1.53 -3.52 -9.99
C ILE A 126 -2.31 -2.77 -11.08
N LEU A 127 -1.59 -2.04 -11.93
CA LEU A 127 -2.16 -1.20 -13.00
C LEU A 127 -2.18 -1.88 -14.37
N THR A 128 -2.40 -3.20 -14.40
CA THR A 128 -2.49 -3.99 -15.64
C THR A 128 -3.93 -4.21 -16.12
N GLY A 129 -4.93 -3.85 -15.29
CA GLY A 129 -6.35 -4.17 -15.51
C GLY A 129 -6.76 -5.55 -14.97
N GLU A 130 -5.81 -6.48 -14.86
CA GLU A 130 -6.03 -7.85 -14.38
C GLU A 130 -6.08 -7.97 -12.84
N GLY A 131 -5.67 -6.92 -12.13
CA GLY A 131 -5.65 -6.86 -10.67
C GLY A 131 -6.93 -6.32 -10.03
N ALA A 132 -6.79 -5.72 -8.85
CA ALA A 132 -7.87 -5.03 -8.15
C ALA A 132 -8.28 -3.71 -8.84
N MET A 133 -7.36 -3.06 -9.57
CA MET A 133 -7.61 -1.80 -10.28
C MET A 133 -8.18 -2.09 -11.68
N ASN A 134 -9.36 -1.56 -12.03
CA ASN A 134 -9.92 -1.74 -13.39
C ASN A 134 -9.42 -0.64 -14.32
N ASP A 135 -9.75 -0.80 -15.60
CA ASP A 135 -9.45 0.15 -16.66
C ASP A 135 -9.91 1.56 -16.32
N ASN A 136 -11.08 1.75 -15.72
CA ASN A 136 -11.55 3.08 -15.31
C ASN A 136 -10.67 3.68 -14.20
N ASP A 137 -10.24 2.88 -13.23
CA ASP A 137 -9.34 3.33 -12.16
C ASP A 137 -7.95 3.69 -12.74
N ILE A 138 -7.47 2.91 -13.70
CA ILE A 138 -6.18 3.12 -14.38
C ILE A 138 -6.22 4.38 -15.23
N LEU A 139 -7.23 4.53 -16.08
CA LEU A 139 -7.44 5.73 -16.89
C LEU A 139 -7.57 6.98 -16.03
N THR A 140 -8.22 6.86 -14.87
CA THR A 140 -8.34 7.96 -13.90
C THR A 140 -6.98 8.39 -13.33
N LEU A 141 -6.11 7.43 -13.00
CA LEU A 141 -4.74 7.72 -12.54
C LEU A 141 -3.90 8.32 -13.68
N GLN A 142 -3.97 7.75 -14.88
CA GLN A 142 -3.27 8.25 -16.07
C GLN A 142 -3.72 9.65 -16.48
N ALA A 143 -4.98 10.03 -16.22
CA ALA A 143 -5.47 11.38 -16.44
C ALA A 143 -4.91 12.41 -15.43
N GLY A 144 -4.12 11.98 -14.44
CA GLY A 144 -3.45 12.87 -13.49
C GLY A 144 -4.30 13.29 -12.29
N PHE A 145 -5.39 12.56 -11.98
CA PHE A 145 -6.19 12.83 -10.77
C PHE A 145 -5.33 12.80 -9.50
N LEU A 146 -4.48 11.78 -9.39
CA LEU A 146 -3.47 11.65 -8.35
C LEU A 146 -2.12 11.36 -9.00
N ALA A 147 -1.08 12.01 -8.52
CA ALA A 147 0.29 11.77 -8.95
C ALA A 147 1.23 11.72 -7.75
N LEU A 148 2.16 10.76 -7.78
CA LEU A 148 3.32 10.77 -6.91
C LEU A 148 4.35 11.71 -7.53
N LEU A 149 4.72 12.77 -6.81
CA LEU A 149 5.76 13.69 -7.23
C LEU A 149 7.12 13.26 -6.65
N PRO A 150 8.24 13.78 -7.18
CA PRO A 150 9.54 13.65 -6.53
C PRO A 150 9.47 14.08 -5.07
N ARG A 151 10.28 13.44 -4.24
CA ARG A 151 10.36 13.78 -2.81
C ARG A 151 10.68 15.26 -2.62
N SER A 152 10.14 15.83 -1.55
CA SER A 152 10.49 17.17 -1.12
C SER A 152 11.99 17.26 -0.77
N LYS A 153 12.51 18.48 -0.58
CA LYS A 153 13.88 18.70 -0.10
C LYS A 153 14.15 18.05 1.27
N SER A 154 13.13 17.80 2.08
CA SER A 154 13.23 17.10 3.36
C SER A 154 13.13 15.57 3.23
N GLY A 155 12.94 15.05 2.01
CA GLY A 155 12.81 13.61 1.74
C GLY A 155 11.40 13.04 1.91
N LEU A 156 10.41 13.88 2.19
CA LEU A 156 9.02 13.46 2.32
C LEU A 156 8.41 13.15 0.95
N GLN A 157 7.62 12.09 0.88
CA GLN A 157 6.89 11.73 -0.32
C GLN A 157 5.74 12.72 -0.55
N VAL A 158 5.61 13.24 -1.77
CA VAL A 158 4.60 14.25 -2.10
C VAL A 158 3.55 13.62 -3.00
N VAL A 159 2.28 13.78 -2.61
CA VAL A 159 1.11 13.42 -3.42
C VAL A 159 0.48 14.70 -3.95
N PHE A 160 0.36 14.80 -5.25
CA PHE A 160 -0.40 15.84 -5.91
C PHE A 160 -1.81 15.36 -6.24
N THR A 161 -2.80 16.23 -6.06
CA THR A 161 -4.19 15.96 -6.44
C THR A 161 -4.70 17.09 -7.32
N ASP A 162 -5.03 16.79 -8.57
CA ASP A 162 -5.69 17.75 -9.44
C ASP A 162 -7.20 17.76 -9.16
N ARG A 163 -7.67 18.81 -8.47
CA ARG A 163 -9.10 18.99 -8.19
C ARG A 163 -9.94 19.19 -9.44
N ARG A 164 -9.37 19.69 -10.54
CA ARG A 164 -10.11 19.86 -11.81
C ARG A 164 -10.46 18.51 -12.39
N GLN A 165 -9.51 17.58 -12.40
CA GLN A 165 -9.75 16.18 -12.77
C GLN A 165 -10.65 15.47 -11.76
N ALA A 166 -10.54 15.81 -10.47
CA ALA A 166 -11.44 15.24 -9.46
C ALA A 166 -12.93 15.53 -9.73
N LEU A 167 -13.24 16.65 -10.39
CA LEU A 167 -14.59 17.04 -10.77
C LEU A 167 -15.05 16.40 -12.09
N SER A 168 -14.12 16.03 -12.99
CA SER A 168 -14.45 15.33 -14.24
C SER A 168 -14.75 13.85 -13.99
N ILE A 169 -14.24 13.27 -12.90
CA ILE A 169 -14.52 11.89 -12.50
C ILE A 169 -15.87 11.84 -11.76
N SER A 170 -16.90 11.38 -12.47
CA SER A 170 -18.26 11.28 -11.93
C SER A 170 -18.40 10.24 -10.80
N CYS A 171 -17.52 9.26 -10.72
CA CYS A 171 -17.64 8.14 -9.78
C CYS A 171 -16.75 8.31 -8.54
N THR A 172 -17.37 8.58 -7.39
CA THR A 172 -16.66 8.64 -6.09
C THR A 172 -15.91 7.35 -5.75
N LYS A 173 -16.44 6.17 -6.10
CA LYS A 173 -15.76 4.90 -5.84
C LYS A 173 -14.44 4.77 -6.61
N THR A 174 -14.41 5.21 -7.87
CA THR A 174 -13.17 5.23 -8.67
C THR A 174 -12.11 6.10 -7.98
N ARG A 175 -12.47 7.32 -7.57
CA ARG A 175 -11.56 8.20 -6.83
C ARG A 175 -11.01 7.55 -5.56
N LEU A 176 -11.89 6.92 -4.77
CA LEU A 176 -11.48 6.24 -3.53
C LEU A 176 -10.56 5.03 -3.80
N ARG A 177 -10.79 4.26 -4.87
CA ARG A 177 -9.88 3.17 -5.27
C ARG A 177 -8.51 3.69 -5.71
N CYS A 178 -8.47 4.78 -6.49
CA CYS A 178 -7.22 5.46 -6.83
C CYS A 178 -6.49 5.97 -5.58
N CYS A 179 -7.19 6.59 -4.62
CA CYS A 179 -6.60 6.99 -3.35
C CYS A 179 -6.06 5.77 -2.57
N PHE A 180 -6.83 4.68 -2.50
CA PHE A 180 -6.43 3.45 -1.82
C PHE A 180 -5.14 2.88 -2.42
N TYR A 181 -5.04 2.85 -3.75
CA TYR A 181 -3.84 2.43 -4.47
C TYR A 181 -2.62 3.30 -4.13
N ILE A 182 -2.75 4.62 -4.18
CA ILE A 182 -1.66 5.55 -3.85
C ILE A 182 -1.23 5.38 -2.39
N VAL A 183 -2.17 5.33 -1.45
CA VAL A 183 -1.86 5.11 -0.02
C VAL A 183 -1.16 3.76 0.20
N ASN A 184 -1.54 2.72 -0.55
CA ASN A 184 -0.87 1.43 -0.47
C ASN A 184 0.59 1.51 -0.93
N ILE A 185 0.89 2.21 -2.03
CA ILE A 185 2.27 2.45 -2.48
C ILE A 185 3.05 3.23 -1.42
N LEU A 186 2.47 4.30 -0.89
CA LEU A 186 3.11 5.13 0.13
C LEU A 186 3.44 4.32 1.39
N ALA A 187 2.56 3.38 1.76
CA ALA A 187 2.76 2.52 2.91
C ALA A 187 3.91 1.52 2.73
N GLU A 188 4.43 1.30 1.52
CA GLU A 188 5.61 0.46 1.30
C GLU A 188 6.93 1.17 1.63
N ASP A 189 6.93 2.51 1.69
CA ASP A 189 8.09 3.30 2.10
C ASP A 189 8.24 3.28 3.64
N ASP A 190 9.33 2.68 4.13
CA ASP A 190 9.62 2.61 5.56
C ASP A 190 9.71 3.99 6.22
N ARG A 191 10.13 5.05 5.51
CA ARG A 191 10.20 6.42 6.08
C ARG A 191 8.82 7.04 6.25
N ALA A 192 7.91 6.75 5.33
CA ALA A 192 6.52 7.20 5.42
C ALA A 192 5.78 6.55 6.60
N GLN A 193 6.28 5.43 7.12
CA GLN A 193 5.71 4.74 8.28
C GLN A 193 6.15 5.34 9.63
N THR A 194 7.23 6.13 9.67
CA THR A 194 7.79 6.69 10.93
C THR A 194 7.72 8.21 11.00
N ASP A 195 7.93 8.91 9.88
CA ASP A 195 8.26 10.34 9.91
C ASP A 195 7.08 11.26 9.58
N GLY A 196 5.94 10.70 9.11
CA GLY A 196 4.68 11.43 8.86
C GLY A 196 4.75 12.48 7.76
#